data_AF-A0AAN7SYY7-F1
#
_entry.id   AF-A0AAN7SYY7-F1
#
_cell.length_a   1.000
_cell.length_b   1.000
_cell.length_c   1.000
_cell.angle_alpha   90.00
_cell.angle_beta   90.00
_cell.angle_gamma   90.00
#
_symmetry.space_group_name_H-M   'P 1'
#
loop_
_entity.id
_entity.type
_entity.pdbx_description
1 polymer ?
#
loop_
_entity_poly.entity_id
_entity_poly.type
_entity_poly.pdbx_seq_one_letter_code
_entity_poly.pdbx_strand_id
1 'polypeptide(L)'
;MDVYIVIREFDKHGNPLQHFNTPFKDLPAGTTAADIPSENVWRYVGSKGRLRAPHHAVQREPDYSEEKLRLLSDAYVWHPHDKGEKLTLNEVVNLEITMWPGGLVFHKGESMRFDVLVHHPVMPEFEGLDKQMRNFNVGRHVLHTSGRYPSSLRLALSD
;
A
#
# COMPACT_ATOMS: atom_id res chain seq x y z
N MET A 1 -3.09 -13.56 9.43
CA MET A 1 -2.53 -13.23 8.11
C MET A 1 -2.60 -11.73 7.93
N ASP A 2 -1.49 -11.11 7.56
CA ASP A 2 -1.37 -9.71 7.18
C ASP A 2 -1.25 -9.63 5.65
N VAL A 3 -2.08 -8.81 5.00
CA VAL A 3 -2.00 -8.58 3.56
C VAL A 3 -1.48 -7.17 3.35
N TYR A 4 -0.48 -7.04 2.50
CA TYR A 4 0.14 -5.78 2.14
C TYR A 4 -0.17 -5.50 0.68
N ILE A 5 -0.45 -4.25 0.37
CA ILE A 5 -0.62 -3.78 -1.00
C ILE A 5 0.29 -2.59 -1.26
N VAL A 6 0.79 -2.45 -2.49
CA VAL A 6 1.53 -1.27 -2.91
C VAL A 6 1.30 -1.00 -4.40
N ILE A 7 1.17 0.28 -4.76
CA ILE A 7 1.26 0.73 -6.14
C ILE A 7 2.69 1.22 -6.38
N ARG A 8 3.28 0.78 -7.48
CA ARG A 8 4.62 1.17 -7.92
C ARG A 8 4.59 1.76 -9.31
N GLU A 9 5.56 2.60 -9.57
CA GLU A 9 5.81 3.20 -10.86
C GLU A 9 7.01 2.55 -11.52
N PHE A 10 6.92 2.37 -12.83
CA PHE A 10 7.91 1.72 -13.65
C PHE A 10 8.18 2.57 -14.88
N ASP A 11 9.46 2.69 -15.24
CA ASP A 11 9.87 3.40 -16.45
C ASP A 11 9.43 2.64 -17.72
N LYS A 12 9.64 3.27 -18.88
CA LYS A 12 9.36 2.68 -20.20
C LYS A 12 10.13 1.38 -20.52
N HIS A 13 11.12 1.03 -19.71
CA HIS A 13 11.93 -0.18 -19.85
C HIS A 13 11.53 -1.25 -18.81
N GLY A 14 10.57 -0.96 -17.94
CA GLY A 14 10.14 -1.87 -16.87
C GLY A 14 11.07 -1.86 -15.65
N ASN A 15 11.88 -0.82 -15.46
CA ASN A 15 12.64 -0.65 -14.23
C ASN A 15 11.79 0.08 -13.17
N PRO A 16 11.83 -0.33 -11.89
CA PRO A 16 11.13 0.39 -10.83
C PRO A 16 11.67 1.82 -10.68
N LEU A 17 10.78 2.80 -10.68
CA LEU A 17 11.11 4.19 -10.36
C LEU A 17 11.09 4.43 -8.85
N GLN A 18 11.93 5.38 -8.42
CA GLN A 18 12.05 5.81 -7.04
C GLN A 18 12.02 7.32 -6.98
N HIS A 19 11.25 7.85 -6.04
CA HIS A 19 11.08 9.29 -5.87
C HIS A 19 11.88 9.75 -4.66
N PHE A 20 12.86 10.63 -4.88
CA PHE A 20 13.71 11.14 -3.80
C PHE A 20 13.05 12.34 -3.13
N ASN A 21 12.97 12.33 -1.80
CA ASN A 21 12.27 13.35 -1.02
C ASN A 21 13.03 14.69 -1.00
N THR A 22 14.35 14.66 -1.24
CA THR A 22 15.20 15.86 -1.35
C THR A 22 15.64 16.06 -2.79
N PRO A 23 15.43 17.23 -3.40
CA PRO A 23 15.93 17.52 -4.74
C PRO A 23 17.46 17.40 -4.80
N PHE A 24 17.99 16.74 -5.83
CA PHE A 24 19.44 16.54 -5.99
C PHE A 24 20.24 17.85 -6.08
N LYS A 25 19.62 18.94 -6.54
CA LYS A 25 20.24 20.29 -6.57
C LYS A 25 20.57 20.84 -5.17
N ASP A 26 19.89 20.34 -4.14
CA ASP A 26 20.06 20.79 -2.75
C ASP A 26 21.01 19.87 -1.98
N LEU A 27 21.59 18.86 -2.65
CA LEU A 27 22.58 17.93 -2.13
C LEU A 27 24.00 18.34 -2.53
N PRO A 28 25.05 17.82 -1.86
CA PRO A 28 26.44 18.05 -2.27
C PRO A 28 26.67 17.73 -3.75
N ALA A 29 27.49 18.54 -4.42
CA ALA A 29 27.77 18.37 -5.84
C ALA A 29 28.35 16.97 -6.11
N GLY A 30 27.81 16.30 -7.13
CA GLY A 30 28.20 14.93 -7.51
C GLY A 30 27.44 13.82 -6.77
N THR A 31 26.53 14.15 -5.85
CA THR A 31 25.67 13.15 -5.21
C THR A 31 24.81 12.43 -6.24
N THR A 32 24.82 11.10 -6.19
CA THR A 32 24.03 10.21 -7.06
C THR A 32 22.97 9.47 -6.25
N ALA A 33 22.04 8.80 -6.94
CA ALA A 33 21.01 7.98 -6.30
C ALA A 33 21.57 6.84 -5.42
N ALA A 34 22.78 6.35 -5.73
CA ALA A 34 23.45 5.30 -4.98
C ALA A 34 24.03 5.78 -3.65
N ASP A 35 24.32 7.08 -3.54
CA ASP A 35 24.85 7.70 -2.31
C ASP A 35 23.75 7.96 -1.29
N ILE A 36 22.48 7.94 -1.73
CA ILE A 36 21.33 8.10 -0.84
C ILE A 36 21.11 6.80 -0.07
N PRO A 37 20.99 6.85 1.26
CA PRO A 37 20.64 5.69 2.07
C PRO A 37 19.27 5.07 1.66
N SER A 38 19.10 3.77 1.88
CA SER A 38 17.93 2.98 1.41
C SER A 38 16.82 2.91 2.46
N GLU A 39 16.46 4.04 3.05
CA GLU A 39 15.38 4.19 4.02
C GLU A 39 14.24 5.04 3.46
N ASN A 40 13.03 4.80 3.97
CA ASN A 40 11.79 5.43 3.52
C ASN A 40 11.78 6.96 3.77
N VAL A 41 12.58 7.45 4.72
CA VAL A 41 12.74 8.90 4.98
C VAL A 41 13.36 9.64 3.78
N TRP A 42 14.21 8.97 2.99
CA TRP A 42 14.90 9.59 1.87
C TRP A 42 14.16 9.44 0.54
N ARG A 43 13.29 8.44 0.43
CA ARG A 43 12.64 8.11 -0.83
C ARG A 43 11.26 7.48 -0.66
N TYR A 44 10.37 7.87 -1.56
CA TYR A 44 9.04 7.33 -1.71
C TYR A 44 9.00 6.34 -2.88
N VAL A 45 8.41 5.17 -2.65
CA VAL A 45 8.31 4.08 -3.65
C VAL A 45 6.88 3.71 -4.00
N GLY A 46 5.94 4.59 -3.62
CA GLY A 46 4.52 4.48 -3.94
C GLY A 46 3.61 4.26 -2.74
N SER A 47 2.30 4.41 -3.00
CA SER A 47 1.27 4.30 -1.99
C SER A 47 1.07 2.85 -1.59
N LYS A 48 0.87 2.62 -0.30
CA LYS A 48 0.78 1.28 0.31
C LYS A 48 -0.44 1.16 1.21
N GLY A 49 -0.85 -0.07 1.49
CA GLY A 49 -1.91 -0.40 2.44
C GLY A 49 -1.57 -1.69 3.17
N ARG A 50 -2.17 -1.89 4.35
CA ARG A 50 -1.99 -3.11 5.14
C ARG A 50 -3.26 -3.43 5.91
N LEU A 51 -3.69 -4.68 5.87
CA LEU A 51 -4.78 -5.17 6.70
C LEU A 51 -4.45 -6.55 7.28
N ARG A 52 -4.75 -6.73 8.56
CA ARG A 52 -4.76 -8.05 9.20
C ARG A 52 -6.12 -8.69 8.94
N ALA A 53 -6.14 -9.82 8.24
CA ALA A 53 -7.38 -10.44 7.75
C ALA A 53 -8.44 -10.72 8.86
N PRO A 54 -8.09 -11.15 10.09
CA PRO A 54 -9.06 -11.20 11.18
C PRO A 54 -9.78 -9.89 11.52
N HIS A 55 -9.21 -8.73 11.20
CA HIS A 55 -9.81 -7.41 11.43
C HIS A 55 -10.43 -6.83 10.16
N HIS A 56 -10.92 -7.67 9.25
CA HIS A 56 -11.52 -7.25 7.98
C HIS A 56 -12.90 -6.61 8.10
N ALA A 57 -13.51 -6.60 9.30
CA ALA A 57 -14.78 -5.94 9.52
C ALA A 57 -14.72 -4.48 9.09
N VAL A 58 -15.78 -4.03 8.41
CA VAL A 58 -15.96 -2.65 7.96
C VAL A 58 -17.22 -2.09 8.59
N GLN A 59 -17.20 -0.82 8.98
CA GLN A 59 -18.40 -0.11 9.43
C GLN A 59 -18.39 1.31 8.87
N ARG A 60 -19.52 2.00 9.02
CA ARG A 60 -19.61 3.44 8.74
C ARG A 60 -18.81 4.19 9.80
N GLU A 61 -18.05 5.19 9.40
CA GLU A 61 -17.28 6.06 10.32
C GLU A 61 -18.22 6.62 11.41
N PRO A 62 -18.05 6.22 12.68
CA PRO A 62 -19.03 6.49 13.74
C PRO A 62 -19.20 7.97 14.07
N ASP A 63 -18.14 8.78 13.91
CA ASP A 63 -18.12 10.17 14.39
C ASP A 63 -18.46 11.19 13.29
N TYR A 64 -18.78 10.74 12.07
CA TYR A 64 -19.04 11.62 10.95
C TYR A 64 -20.54 11.84 10.74
N SER A 65 -20.92 13.12 10.60
CA SER A 65 -22.26 13.50 10.15
C SER A 65 -22.50 13.04 8.71
N GLU A 66 -23.76 12.97 8.29
CA GLU A 66 -24.12 12.67 6.88
C GLU A 66 -23.42 13.59 5.88
N GLU A 67 -23.24 14.86 6.23
CA GLU A 67 -22.50 15.83 5.41
C GLU A 67 -21.02 15.45 5.29
N LYS A 68 -20.36 15.11 6.41
CA LYS A 68 -18.94 14.72 6.41
C LYS A 68 -18.71 13.42 5.64
N LEU A 69 -19.63 12.47 5.75
CA LEU A 69 -19.52 11.20 5.03
C LEU A 69 -19.57 11.37 3.52
N ARG A 70 -20.33 12.36 3.02
CA ARG A 70 -20.36 12.69 1.59
C ARG A 70 -19.05 13.27 1.07
N LEU A 71 -18.15 13.70 1.95
CA LEU A 71 -16.81 14.17 1.59
C LEU A 71 -15.78 13.03 1.53
N LEU A 72 -16.14 11.83 2.00
CA LEU A 72 -15.27 10.67 1.92
C LEU A 72 -15.26 10.13 0.49
N SER A 73 -14.09 9.66 0.07
CA SER A 73 -13.94 8.93 -1.19
C SER A 73 -14.75 7.64 -1.16
N ASP A 74 -15.26 7.20 -2.31
CA ASP A 74 -15.87 5.87 -2.49
C ASP A 74 -14.90 4.72 -2.14
N ALA A 75 -13.59 4.99 -2.07
CA ALA A 75 -12.57 4.04 -1.66
C ALA A 75 -12.24 4.10 -0.16
N TYR A 76 -12.87 5.00 0.60
CA TYR A 76 -12.68 5.09 2.04
C TYR A 76 -13.36 3.91 2.74
N VAL A 77 -12.64 3.31 3.68
CA VAL A 77 -13.12 2.21 4.51
C VAL A 77 -12.69 2.46 5.94
N TRP A 78 -13.62 2.30 6.88
CA TRP A 78 -13.34 2.35 8.30
C TRP A 78 -13.36 0.95 8.91
N HIS A 79 -12.25 0.60 9.56
CA HIS A 79 -12.12 -0.65 10.30
C HIS A 79 -12.16 -0.36 11.80
N PRO A 80 -13.11 -0.92 12.56
CA PRO A 80 -13.21 -0.68 14.00
C PRO A 80 -12.01 -1.19 14.78
N HIS A 81 -11.40 -2.29 14.32
CA HIS A 81 -10.34 -3.02 15.01
C HIS A 81 -10.67 -3.44 16.47
N ASP A 82 -11.94 -3.39 16.87
CA ASP A 82 -12.45 -3.73 18.20
C ASP A 82 -12.47 -5.25 18.47
N LYS A 83 -12.55 -6.05 17.42
CA LYS A 83 -12.51 -7.51 17.47
C LYS A 83 -11.71 -8.11 16.32
N GLY A 84 -11.21 -9.33 16.54
CA GLY A 84 -10.59 -10.16 15.52
C GLY A 84 -11.41 -11.42 15.28
N GLU A 85 -11.89 -11.59 14.04
CA GLU A 85 -12.64 -12.76 13.60
C GLU A 85 -11.67 -13.85 13.15
N LYS A 86 -11.67 -14.99 13.85
CA LYS A 86 -10.77 -16.10 13.53
C LYS A 86 -11.17 -16.71 12.18
N LEU A 87 -10.20 -16.78 11.27
CA LEU A 87 -10.37 -17.42 9.98
C LEU A 87 -10.01 -18.91 10.06
N THR A 88 -10.77 -19.72 9.35
CA THR A 88 -10.54 -21.15 9.17
C THR A 88 -9.70 -21.41 7.91
N LEU A 89 -9.08 -22.59 7.81
CA LEU A 89 -8.28 -22.95 6.64
C LEU A 89 -9.17 -23.02 5.40
N ASN A 90 -8.71 -22.42 4.29
CA ASN A 90 -9.42 -22.32 3.00
C ASN A 90 -10.70 -21.47 3.04
N GLU A 91 -10.95 -20.74 4.12
CA GLU A 91 -11.99 -19.73 4.17
C GLU A 91 -11.64 -18.58 3.20
N VAL A 92 -12.58 -18.25 2.32
CA VAL A 92 -12.44 -17.10 1.42
C VAL A 92 -13.04 -15.89 2.12
N VAL A 93 -12.20 -14.90 2.42
CA VAL A 93 -12.58 -13.65 3.09
C VAL A 93 -12.40 -12.46 2.14
N ASN A 94 -13.35 -11.53 2.14
CA ASN A 94 -13.20 -10.26 1.43
C ASN A 94 -12.36 -9.30 2.27
N LEU A 95 -11.35 -8.69 1.66
CA LEU A 95 -10.49 -7.70 2.32
C LEU A 95 -10.61 -6.37 1.58
N GLU A 96 -11.22 -5.40 2.25
CA GLU A 96 -11.21 -4.01 1.80
C GLU A 96 -10.01 -3.31 2.44
N ILE A 97 -8.97 -3.01 1.65
CA ILE A 97 -7.71 -2.47 2.17
C ILE A 97 -7.53 -1.05 1.67
N THR A 98 -7.69 -0.08 2.58
CA THR A 98 -7.41 1.32 2.27
C THR A 98 -5.92 1.54 2.03
N MET A 99 -5.61 2.26 0.96
CA MET A 99 -4.27 2.73 0.66
C MET A 99 -4.03 4.10 1.27
N TRP A 100 -2.81 4.37 1.74
CA TRP A 100 -2.42 5.71 2.17
C TRP A 100 -2.61 6.70 1.00
N PRO A 101 -3.26 7.85 1.21
CA PRO A 101 -3.42 8.84 0.15
C PRO A 101 -2.07 9.21 -0.47
N GLY A 102 -2.00 9.25 -1.79
CA GLY A 102 -0.77 9.57 -2.52
C GLY A 102 -1.10 10.12 -3.90
N GLY A 103 -0.28 11.07 -4.34
CA GLY A 103 -0.28 11.58 -5.72
C GLY A 103 0.81 10.87 -6.52
N LEU A 104 0.43 10.27 -7.64
CA LEU A 104 1.35 9.63 -8.58
C LEU A 104 1.02 10.14 -9.98
N VAL A 105 2.04 10.50 -10.74
CA VAL A 105 1.92 10.91 -12.14
C VAL A 105 2.66 9.88 -12.97
N PHE A 106 1.98 9.33 -13.98
CA PHE A 106 2.58 8.39 -14.92
C PHE A 106 2.75 9.10 -16.26
N HIS A 107 3.98 9.34 -16.65
CA HIS A 107 4.33 9.91 -17.95
C HIS A 107 4.17 8.88 -19.06
N LYS A 108 4.22 9.36 -20.31
CA LYS A 108 4.08 8.51 -21.48
C LYS A 108 5.14 7.40 -21.48
N GLY A 109 4.68 6.16 -21.51
CA GLY A 109 5.52 4.96 -21.53
C GLY A 109 5.81 4.40 -20.14
N GLU A 110 5.57 5.16 -19.07
CA GLU A 110 5.62 4.63 -17.71
C GLU A 110 4.40 3.74 -17.44
N SER A 111 4.53 2.88 -16.43
CA SER A 111 3.46 1.94 -16.07
C SER A 111 3.26 1.86 -14.57
N MET A 112 2.01 1.55 -14.21
CA MET A 112 1.60 1.26 -12.84
C MET A 112 1.66 -0.25 -12.61
N ARG A 113 2.25 -0.66 -11.50
CA ARG A 113 2.16 -2.04 -11.00
C ARG A 113 1.48 -2.07 -9.64
N PHE A 114 0.48 -2.93 -9.50
CA PHE A 114 -0.19 -3.19 -8.23
C PHE A 114 0.30 -4.52 -7.66
N ASP A 115 1.03 -4.47 -6.55
CA ASP A 115 1.55 -5.66 -5.87
C ASP A 115 0.68 -6.02 -4.67
N VAL A 116 0.27 -7.28 -4.58
CA VAL A 116 -0.34 -7.88 -3.38
C VAL A 116 0.68 -8.82 -2.74
N LEU A 117 1.03 -8.55 -1.49
CA LEU A 117 2.22 -9.09 -0.84
C LEU A 117 1.90 -9.63 0.54
N VAL A 118 2.74 -10.58 0.98
CA VAL A 118 2.66 -11.21 2.31
C VAL A 118 3.73 -10.67 3.27
N HIS A 119 4.44 -9.61 2.89
CA HIS A 119 5.44 -8.93 3.71
C HIS A 119 5.40 -7.42 3.46
N HIS A 120 6.00 -6.66 4.37
CA HIS A 120 6.08 -5.22 4.24
C HIS A 120 6.78 -4.82 2.92
N PRO A 121 6.17 -3.95 2.09
CA PRO A 121 6.60 -3.76 0.71
C PRO A 121 7.62 -2.61 0.53
N VAL A 122 7.92 -1.86 1.58
CA VAL A 122 8.83 -0.71 1.50
C VAL A 122 10.01 -0.83 2.45
N MET A 123 11.00 0.05 2.20
CA MET A 123 12.19 0.21 3.01
C MET A 123 11.86 0.54 4.47
N PRO A 124 12.76 0.20 5.40
CA PRO A 124 12.63 0.64 6.78
C PRO A 124 12.69 2.16 6.89
N GLU A 125 12.11 2.73 7.95
CA GLU A 125 12.20 4.16 8.22
C GLU A 125 13.61 4.61 8.62
N PHE A 126 14.37 3.71 9.27
CA PHE A 126 15.76 3.91 9.68
C PHE A 126 16.51 2.58 9.70
N GLU A 127 17.85 2.65 9.67
CA GLU A 127 18.71 1.47 9.64
C GLU A 127 18.40 0.48 10.79
N GLY A 128 18.23 -0.80 10.43
CA GLY A 128 18.04 -1.90 11.38
C GLY A 128 16.61 -2.09 11.90
N LEU A 129 15.65 -1.22 11.52
CA LEU A 129 14.24 -1.41 11.89
C LEU A 129 13.66 -2.69 11.29
N ASP A 130 14.04 -3.02 10.05
CA ASP A 130 13.67 -4.24 9.35
C ASP A 130 14.00 -5.51 10.15
N LYS A 131 15.12 -5.51 10.88
CA LYS A 131 15.55 -6.63 11.75
C LYS A 131 14.62 -6.84 12.95
N GLN A 132 13.87 -5.81 13.35
CA GLN A 132 12.90 -5.88 14.44
C GLN A 132 11.47 -6.21 13.96
N MET A 133 11.23 -6.14 12.64
CA MET A 133 9.91 -6.41 12.08
C MET A 133 9.64 -7.91 12.00
N ARG A 134 8.66 -8.38 12.78
CA ARG A 134 8.21 -9.77 12.72
C ARG A 134 7.06 -9.93 11.72
N ASN A 135 7.25 -10.81 10.73
CA ASN A 135 6.17 -11.26 9.86
C ASN A 135 5.48 -12.48 10.48
N PHE A 136 4.16 -12.41 10.69
CA PHE A 136 3.36 -13.51 11.24
C PHE A 136 2.70 -14.38 10.17
N ASN A 137 2.91 -14.05 8.89
CA ASN A 137 2.41 -14.85 7.79
C ASN A 137 3.17 -16.16 7.65
N VAL A 138 2.42 -17.25 7.52
CA VAL A 138 2.93 -18.59 7.31
C VAL A 138 2.07 -19.28 6.24
N GLY A 139 2.70 -20.15 5.46
CA GLY A 139 2.02 -20.97 4.48
C GLY A 139 1.70 -20.26 3.16
N ARG A 140 0.79 -20.87 2.40
CA ARG A 140 0.38 -20.39 1.09
C ARG A 140 -0.87 -19.53 1.23
N HIS A 141 -0.86 -18.34 0.65
CA HIS A 141 -2.03 -17.46 0.55
C HIS A 141 -2.51 -17.45 -0.90
N VAL A 142 -3.82 -17.35 -1.10
CA VAL A 142 -4.45 -17.42 -2.44
C VAL A 142 -5.27 -16.16 -2.65
N LEU A 143 -4.92 -15.41 -3.70
CA LEU A 143 -5.72 -14.30 -4.19
C LEU A 143 -6.70 -14.81 -5.25
N HIS A 144 -7.99 -14.54 -5.06
CA HIS A 144 -9.04 -14.90 -6.00
C HIS A 144 -9.45 -13.69 -6.83
N THR A 145 -9.47 -13.83 -8.17
CA THR A 145 -9.81 -12.73 -9.11
C THR A 145 -10.84 -13.16 -10.16
N SER A 146 -11.58 -14.24 -9.90
CA SER A 146 -12.59 -14.76 -10.83
C SER A 146 -13.88 -13.94 -10.78
N GLY A 147 -14.80 -14.14 -11.72
CA GLY A 147 -16.11 -13.45 -11.70
C GLY A 147 -16.94 -13.71 -10.42
N ARG A 148 -16.70 -14.82 -9.71
CA ARG A 148 -17.30 -15.10 -8.39
C ARG A 148 -16.67 -14.26 -7.27
N TYR A 149 -15.39 -13.90 -7.42
CA TYR A 149 -14.59 -13.14 -6.46
C TYR A 149 -13.94 -11.95 -7.18
N PRO A 150 -14.71 -10.89 -7.48
CA PRO A 150 -14.26 -9.80 -8.35
C PRO A 150 -13.34 -8.82 -7.60
N SER A 151 -12.14 -9.26 -7.22
CA SER A 151 -11.14 -8.36 -6.65
C SER A 151 -10.81 -7.22 -7.61
N SER A 152 -10.82 -5.99 -7.10
CA SER A 152 -10.65 -4.77 -7.89
C SER A 152 -9.79 -3.74 -7.15
N LEU A 153 -9.12 -2.88 -7.92
CA LEU A 153 -8.42 -1.70 -7.40
C LEU A 153 -9.25 -0.45 -7.74
N ARG A 154 -9.53 0.39 -6.75
CA ARG A 154 -10.20 1.69 -6.93
C ARG A 154 -9.17 2.81 -6.83
N LEU A 155 -9.09 3.64 -7.87
CA LEU A 155 -8.17 4.79 -7.94
C LEU A 155 -8.98 6.06 -8.23
N ALA A 156 -8.62 7.14 -7.56
CA ALA A 156 -9.10 8.48 -7.91
C ALA A 156 -8.17 9.03 -9.00
N LEU A 157 -8.64 9.09 -10.23
CA LEU A 157 -7.93 9.73 -11.34
C LEU A 157 -8.23 11.23 -11.31
N SER A 158 -7.22 12.05 -11.58
CA SER A 158 -7.37 13.49 -11.80
C SER A 158 -7.14 13.76 -13.28
N ASP A 159 -8.03 14.58 -13.86
CA ASP A 159 -7.86 15.17 -15.19
C ASP A 159 -6.97 16.42 -15.13
#